data_AF-A0A6A6X2Y0-F1
#
_entry.id   AF-A0A6A6X2Y0-F1
#
_cell.length_a   1.000
_cell.length_b   1.000
_cell.length_c   1.000
_cell.angle_alpha   90.00
_cell.angle_beta   90.00
_cell.angle_gamma   90.00
#
_symmetry.space_group_name_H-M   'P 1'
#
loop_
_entity.id
_entity.type
_entity.pdbx_description
1 polymer ?
#
loop_
_entity_poly.entity_id
_entity_poly.type
_entity_poly.pdbx_seq_one_letter_code
_entity_poly.pdbx_strand_id
1 'polypeptide(L)' 'TALHYAASHGSTKCAQDLFKYRPAIDSADCTGRTPLIIAAKNGHNDLVELLLKCGADHTLRDSSGRTAL' A
#
# COMPACT_ATOMS: atom_id res chain seq x y z
N THR A 1 -0.59 -0.95 -9.56
CA THR A 1 -0.13 0.43 -9.91
C THR A 1 1.33 0.62 -9.49
N ALA A 2 1.98 1.75 -9.83
CA ALA A 2 3.34 2.04 -9.38
C ALA A 2 3.50 1.94 -7.84
N LEU A 3 2.46 2.32 -7.08
CA LEU A 3 2.47 2.21 -5.62
C LEU A 3 2.41 0.75 -5.14
N HIS A 4 1.78 -0.16 -5.89
CA HIS A 4 1.83 -1.60 -5.59
C HIS A 4 3.24 -2.18 -5.81
N TYR A 5 3.95 -1.72 -6.84
CA TYR A 5 5.33 -2.13 -7.07
C TYR A 5 6.25 -1.63 -5.95
N ALA A 6 6.09 -0.38 -5.52
CA ALA A 6 6.81 0.15 -4.35
C ALA A 6 6.49 -0.66 -3.09
N ALA A 7 5.21 -1.00 -2.87
CA ALA A 7 4.76 -1.86 -1.77
C ALA A 7 5.32 -3.27 -1.82
N SER A 8 5.43 -3.87 -2.99
CA SER A 8 5.99 -5.22 -3.13
C SER A 8 7.47 -5.26 -2.74
N HIS A 9 8.22 -4.21 -3.06
CA HIS A 9 9.68 -4.14 -2.86
C HIS A 9 10.10 -3.36 -1.61
N GLY A 10 9.16 -2.82 -0.83
CA GLY A 10 9.46 -2.01 0.35
C GLY A 10 10.13 -0.67 0.03
N SER A 11 9.99 -0.18 -1.20
CA SER A 11 10.68 1.05 -1.63
C SER A 11 9.96 2.29 -1.13
N THR A 12 10.27 2.69 0.11
CA THR A 12 9.76 3.91 0.75
C THR A 12 10.08 5.17 -0.04
N LYS A 13 11.29 5.29 -0.58
CA LYS A 13 11.70 6.43 -1.40
C LYS A 13 10.85 6.56 -2.67
N CYS A 14 10.62 5.45 -3.38
CA CYS A 14 9.73 5.48 -4.55
C CYS A 14 8.30 5.85 -4.17
N ALA A 15 7.77 5.32 -3.06
CA ALA A 15 6.44 5.69 -2.59
C ALA A 15 6.35 7.19 -2.24
N GLN A 16 7.35 7.76 -1.57
CA GLN A 16 7.44 9.20 -1.29
C GLN A 16 7.42 10.05 -2.56
N ASP A 17 8.19 9.67 -3.58
CA ASP A 17 8.19 10.38 -4.86
C ASP A 17 6.84 10.25 -5.58
N LEU A 18 6.19 9.10 -5.50
CA LEU A 18 4.86 8.88 -6.07
C LEU A 18 3.80 9.76 -5.38
N PHE A 19 3.86 9.96 -4.06
CA PHE A 19 2.89 10.79 -3.33
C PHE A 19 2.84 12.25 -3.78
N LYS A 20 3.91 12.77 -4.41
CA LYS A 20 3.93 14.10 -5.03
C LYS A 20 2.85 14.25 -6.12
N TYR A 21 2.45 13.15 -6.75
CA TYR A 21 1.48 13.10 -7.83
C TYR A 21 0.06 12.70 -7.37
N ARG A 22 -0.21 12.68 -6.05
CA ARG A 22 -1.51 12.30 -5.47
C ARG A 22 -2.05 10.98 -6.05
N PRO A 23 -1.29 9.87 -5.91
CA PRO A 23 -1.71 8.59 -6.46
C PRO A 23 -2.96 8.11 -5.73
N ALA A 24 -3.74 7.24 -6.38
CA ALA A 24 -4.82 6.52 -5.71
C ALA A 24 -4.22 5.52 -4.70
N ILE A 25 -4.11 5.95 -3.44
CA ILE A 25 -3.45 5.22 -2.34
C ILE A 25 -4.14 3.88 -2.09
N ASP A 26 -5.47 3.86 -2.18
CA ASP A 26 -6.32 2.70 -1.91
C ASP A 26 -6.74 1.95 -3.17
N SER A 27 -6.08 2.22 -4.31
CA SER A 27 -6.32 1.45 -5.53
C SER A 27 -6.07 -0.02 -5.26
N ALA A 28 -7.04 -0.87 -5.61
CA ALA A 28 -6.90 -2.31 -5.49
C ALA A 28 -6.31 -2.93 -6.76
N ASP A 29 -5.48 -3.96 -6.61
CA ASP A 29 -5.05 -4.82 -7.72
C ASP A 29 -6.15 -5.83 -8.13
N CYS A 30 -5.83 -6.71 -9.09
CA CYS A 30 -6.73 -7.76 -9.56
C CYS A 30 -7.13 -8.78 -8.49
N THR A 31 -6.48 -8.77 -7.32
CA THR A 31 -6.78 -9.62 -6.17
C THR A 31 -7.44 -8.85 -5.02
N GLY A 32 -7.83 -7.60 -5.25
CA GLY A 32 -8.42 -6.74 -4.23
C GLY A 32 -7.42 -6.14 -3.25
N ARG A 33 -6.11 -6.35 -3.45
CA ARG A 33 -5.09 -5.88 -2.50
C ARG A 33 -4.77 -4.43 -2.75
N THR A 34 -4.76 -3.64 -1.70
CA THR A 34 -4.22 -2.28 -1.70
C THR A 34 -2.70 -2.31 -1.50
N PRO A 35 -1.99 -1.24 -1.84
CA PRO A 35 -0.57 -1.06 -1.49
C PRO A 35 -0.30 -1.31 0.00
N LEU A 36 -1.23 -0.93 0.89
CA LEU A 36 -1.10 -1.16 2.33
C LEU A 36 -1.11 -2.66 2.68
N ILE A 37 -2.04 -3.43 2.10
CA ILE A 37 -2.10 -4.89 2.28
C ILE A 37 -0.80 -5.56 1.79
N ILE A 38 -0.27 -5.11 0.65
CA ILE A 38 0.98 -5.66 0.09
C ILE A 38 2.18 -5.33 0.98
N ALA A 39 2.30 -4.09 1.44
CA ALA A 39 3.39 -3.66 2.31
C ALA A 39 3.38 -4.43 3.65
N ALA A 40 2.21 -4.58 4.26
CA ALA A 40 2.05 -5.32 5.51
C ALA A 40 2.35 -6.82 5.33
N LYS A 41 1.83 -7.44 4.27
CA LYS A 41 2.09 -8.86 3.96
C LYS A 41 3.59 -9.15 3.80
N ASN A 42 4.34 -8.22 3.23
CA ASN A 42 5.77 -8.38 2.98
C ASN A 42 6.66 -7.88 4.16
N GLY A 43 6.07 -7.38 5.25
CA GLY A 43 6.81 -6.93 6.43
C GLY A 43 7.50 -5.57 6.27
N HIS A 44 7.08 -4.75 5.32
CA HIS A 44 7.68 -3.44 5.05
C HIS A 44 7.14 -2.36 5.98
N ASN A 45 7.49 -2.45 7.27
CA ASN A 45 6.93 -1.61 8.35
C ASN A 45 7.05 -0.11 8.09
N ASP A 46 8.21 0.36 7.60
CA ASP A 46 8.41 1.78 7.29
C ASP A 46 7.43 2.28 6.22
N LEU A 47 7.11 1.43 5.26
CA LEU A 47 6.18 1.76 4.19
C LEU A 47 4.73 1.67 4.66
N VAL A 48 4.41 0.71 5.54
CA VAL A 48 3.09 0.64 6.22
C VAL A 48 2.85 1.93 6.99
N GLU A 49 3.81 2.38 7.80
CA GLU A 49 3.69 3.63 8.55
C GLU A 49 3.52 4.84 7.62
N LEU A 50 4.28 4.89 6.53
CA LEU A 50 4.16 5.96 5.54
C LEU A 50 2.78 5.98 4.87
N LEU A 51 2.26 4.83 4.45
CA LEU A 51 0.93 4.72 3.83
C LEU A 51 -0.18 5.14 4.79
N LEU A 52 -0.11 4.71 6.05
CA LEU A 52 -1.06 5.12 7.09
C LEU A 52 -1.00 6.63 7.36
N LYS A 53 0.21 7.22 7.43
CA LYS A 53 0.39 8.68 7.56
C LYS A 53 -0.19 9.45 6.37
N CYS A 54 -0.18 8.86 5.18
CA CYS A 54 -0.80 9.42 3.99
C CYS A 54 -2.31 9.16 3.89
N GLY A 55 -2.92 8.51 4.88
CA GLY A 55 -4.37 8.30 4.94
C GLY A 55 -4.87 7.05 4.22
N ALA A 56 -4.02 6.04 4.01
CA ALA A 56 -4.45 4.75 3.47
C ALA A 56 -5.51 4.09 4.38
N ASP A 57 -6.56 3.55 3.79
CA ASP A 57 -7.63 2.89 4.52
C ASP A 57 -7.22 1.46 4.90
N HIS A 58 -6.96 1.25 6.19
CA HIS A 58 -6.59 -0.05 6.76
C HIS A 58 -7.77 -1.02 6.93
N THR A 59 -9.00 -0.56 6.72
CA THR A 59 -10.21 -1.37 6.83
C THR A 59 -10.52 -2.14 5.55
N LEU A 60 -9.88 -1.76 4.44
CA LEU A 60 -10.03 -2.41 3.15
C LEU A 60 -9.57 -3.87 3.19
N ARG A 61 -10.28 -4.69 2.43
CA ARG A 61 -10.08 -6.14 2.39
C ARG A 61 -9.77 -6.60 0.98
N ASP A 62 -8.85 -7.55 0.88
CA ASP A 62 -8.62 -8.23 -0.38
C ASP A 62 -9.75 -9.22 -0.71
N SER A 63 -9.68 -9.86 -1.89
CA SER A 63 -10.69 -10.84 -2.32
C SER A 63 -10.77 -12.08 -1.43
N SER A 64 -9.82 -12.29 -0.52
CA SER A 64 -9.84 -13.35 0.50
C SER A 64 -10.40 -12.86 1.85
N GLY A 65 -10.86 -11.61 1.93
CA GLY A 65 -11.38 -11.00 3.15
C GLY A 65 -10.29 -10.53 4.13
N ARG A 66 -9.02 -10.48 3.72
CA ARG A 66 -7.89 -10.10 4.60
C ARG A 66 -7.69 -8.59 4.60
N THR A 67 -7.54 -8.02 5.80
CA THR A 67 -7.08 -6.65 6.04
C THR A 67 -5.56 -6.57 6.01
N ALA A 68 -5.02 -5.34 6.04
CA ALA A 68 -3.58 -5.12 6.21
C ALA A 68 -3.10 -5.41 7.64
N LEU A 69 -4.01 -5.36 8.62
CA LEU A 69 -3.79 -5.66 10.04
C LEU A 69 -4.32 -7.04 10.40
#